data_AF-A0A382HKC5-F1
#
_entry.id   AF-A0A382HKC5-F1
#
_cell.length_a   1.000
_cell.length_b   1.000
_cell.length_c   1.000
_cell.angle_alpha   90.00
_cell.angle_beta   90.00
_cell.angle_gamma   90.00
#
_symmetry.space_group_name_H-M   'P 1'
#
loop_
_entity.id
_entity.type
_entity.pdbx_description
1 polymer ?
#
loop_
_entity_poly.entity_id
_entity_poly.type
_entity_poly.pdbx_seq_one_letter_code
_entity_poly.pdbx_strand_id
1 'polypeptide(L)'
;MMTCTIIKQFYNNFSFKFFICYLLFFPWIVAQTHIPADPYYLLITERAQFNGQLPLQPHIFRPLFHKTDLPAFSFTLRNESYYNDNAPNQENMDVRYFSKGLANFTSLQLALNSNYFSFIVEPYITQEKFVPVQSISRPDVFSKLNDRSLNSSEKPRNSGFRNTLAFIHYKGIGFGWHKGNRWWGPGIHSSLQMTNNTQGFPAQIIGTIKEIRLGSFGLYGLYTFTKINERSGIHAKYFTSINGQLSWYGPFVLSLGFSRNYLTGGMKLSGGYQWTEKDAKNIIFEGIFIKNLVDQEYTVGGHDMWDQTLSGYVSLTFPNKGLKLYLEIGQNDNRMHFADFLS
;
A
#
# COMPACT_ATOMS: atom_id res chain seq x y z
N MET A 1 -41.45 2.20 49.62
CA MET A 1 -41.45 1.79 48.18
C MET A 1 -40.28 2.34 47.36
N MET A 2 -39.40 3.20 47.89
CA MET A 2 -38.33 3.86 47.12
C MET A 2 -36.95 3.15 47.14
N THR A 3 -36.74 2.18 48.03
CA THR A 3 -35.45 1.49 48.20
C THR A 3 -35.24 0.32 47.23
N CYS A 4 -36.30 -0.21 46.61
CA CYS A 4 -36.19 -1.37 45.73
C CYS A 4 -35.74 -0.99 44.29
N THR A 5 -36.03 0.23 43.84
CA THR A 5 -35.71 0.69 42.47
C THR A 5 -34.23 1.05 42.31
N ILE A 6 -33.62 1.61 43.35
CA ILE A 6 -32.20 2.02 43.34
C ILE A 6 -31.29 0.79 43.29
N ILE A 7 -31.63 -0.29 44.01
CA ILE A 7 -30.85 -1.54 44.02
C ILE A 7 -30.89 -2.22 42.65
N LYS A 8 -32.05 -2.24 41.96
CA LYS A 8 -32.17 -2.77 40.59
C LYS A 8 -31.35 -1.96 39.57
N GLN A 9 -31.31 -0.64 39.72
CA GLN A 9 -30.55 0.24 38.82
C GLN A 9 -29.04 0.14 39.06
N PHE A 10 -28.62 -0.10 40.31
CA PHE A 10 -27.22 -0.36 40.66
C PHE A 10 -26.75 -1.73 40.14
N TYR A 11 -27.59 -2.77 40.25
CA TYR A 11 -27.28 -4.11 39.73
C TYR A 11 -27.16 -4.12 38.20
N ASN A 12 -28.04 -3.39 37.48
CA ASN A 12 -27.97 -3.28 36.03
C ASN A 12 -26.71 -2.53 35.55
N ASN A 13 -26.30 -1.45 36.24
CA ASN A 13 -25.07 -0.73 35.90
C ASN A 13 -23.81 -1.51 36.27
N PHE A 14 -23.84 -2.30 37.36
CA PHE A 14 -22.73 -3.15 37.76
C PHE A 14 -22.57 -4.35 36.81
N SER A 15 -23.68 -4.99 36.41
CA SER A 15 -23.70 -6.07 35.43
C SER A 15 -23.25 -5.60 34.03
N PHE A 16 -23.66 -4.41 33.59
CA PHE A 16 -23.24 -3.84 32.31
C PHE A 16 -21.74 -3.52 32.26
N LYS A 17 -21.17 -2.98 33.35
CA LYS A 17 -19.72 -2.75 33.47
C LYS A 17 -18.93 -4.05 33.50
N PHE A 18 -19.45 -5.08 34.19
CA PHE A 18 -18.85 -6.41 34.18
C PHE A 18 -18.92 -7.05 32.80
N PHE A 19 -20.02 -6.86 32.06
CA PHE A 19 -20.16 -7.33 30.68
C PHE A 19 -19.17 -6.65 29.72
N ILE A 20 -18.93 -5.34 29.87
CA ILE A 20 -17.87 -4.63 29.11
C ILE A 20 -16.48 -5.14 29.50
N CYS A 21 -16.19 -5.34 30.78
CA CYS A 21 -14.94 -5.96 31.21
C CYS A 21 -14.82 -7.40 30.67
N TYR A 22 -15.90 -8.17 30.65
CA TYR A 22 -15.92 -9.55 30.14
C TYR A 22 -15.68 -9.59 28.62
N LEU A 23 -16.18 -8.62 27.86
CA LEU A 23 -15.83 -8.42 26.45
C LEU A 23 -14.36 -8.03 26.24
N LEU A 24 -13.75 -7.30 27.19
CA LEU A 24 -12.33 -6.95 27.17
C LEU A 24 -11.40 -8.11 27.56
N PHE A 25 -11.91 -9.10 28.29
CA PHE A 25 -11.17 -10.28 28.78
C PHE A 25 -11.47 -11.58 28.03
N PHE A 26 -12.33 -11.58 27.01
CA PHE A 26 -12.41 -12.71 26.08
C PHE A 26 -11.02 -12.95 25.48
N PRO A 27 -10.56 -14.21 25.36
CA PRO A 27 -9.29 -14.49 24.70
C PRO A 27 -9.30 -13.78 23.36
N TRP A 28 -8.26 -12.97 23.18
CA TRP A 28 -8.00 -12.18 22.00
C TRP A 28 -7.96 -13.11 20.79
N ILE A 29 -9.11 -13.34 20.15
CA ILE A 29 -9.16 -13.84 18.78
C ILE A 29 -8.83 -12.63 17.91
N VAL A 30 -7.60 -12.12 18.06
CA VAL A 30 -7.02 -11.18 17.11
C VAL A 30 -6.46 -12.06 16.00
N ALA A 31 -7.35 -12.51 15.12
CA ALA A 31 -6.91 -13.10 13.87
C ALA A 31 -6.48 -11.94 12.97
N GLN A 32 -5.18 -11.75 12.77
CA GLN A 32 -4.69 -10.83 11.76
C GLN A 32 -5.26 -11.27 10.40
N THR A 33 -6.03 -10.41 9.75
CA THR A 33 -6.71 -10.74 8.48
C THR A 33 -5.78 -10.60 7.27
N HIS A 34 -4.77 -9.74 7.40
CA HIS A 34 -3.85 -9.38 6.33
C HIS A 34 -2.51 -8.87 6.88
N ILE A 35 -1.50 -8.91 6.02
CA ILE A 35 -0.21 -8.30 6.24
C ILE A 35 -0.32 -6.83 5.84
N PRO A 36 -0.05 -5.86 6.75
CA PRO A 36 -0.12 -4.45 6.43
C PRO A 36 1.01 -4.03 5.48
N ALA A 37 0.79 -2.95 4.73
CA ALA A 37 1.82 -2.32 3.90
C ALA A 37 2.89 -1.58 4.71
N ASP A 38 2.70 -1.40 6.01
CA ASP A 38 3.66 -0.74 6.88
C ASP A 38 4.90 -1.65 7.08
N PRO A 39 6.11 -1.19 6.69
CA PRO A 39 7.33 -1.98 6.79
C PRO A 39 7.70 -2.35 8.24
N TYR A 40 7.24 -1.59 9.24
CA TYR A 40 7.50 -1.86 10.66
C TYR A 40 7.11 -3.29 11.06
N TYR A 41 5.98 -3.78 10.53
CA TYR A 41 5.47 -5.12 10.86
C TYR A 41 6.10 -6.24 10.03
N LEU A 42 6.86 -5.92 8.98
CA LEU A 42 7.38 -6.91 8.04
C LEU A 42 8.26 -7.95 8.73
N LEU A 43 9.24 -7.50 9.51
CA LEU A 43 10.18 -8.40 10.19
C LEU A 43 9.50 -9.26 11.26
N ILE A 44 8.45 -8.72 11.91
CA ILE A 44 7.64 -9.49 12.86
C ILE A 44 6.89 -10.61 12.14
N THR A 45 6.26 -10.28 11.00
CA THR A 45 5.54 -11.26 10.18
C THR A 45 6.49 -12.31 9.59
N GLU A 46 7.64 -11.91 9.05
CA GLU A 46 8.63 -12.84 8.50
C GLU A 46 9.19 -13.77 9.57
N ARG A 47 9.50 -13.26 10.76
CA ARG A 47 9.92 -14.10 11.90
C ARG A 47 8.85 -15.11 12.28
N ALA A 48 7.58 -14.70 12.34
CA ALA A 48 6.47 -15.60 12.63
C ALA A 48 6.33 -16.70 11.55
N GLN A 49 6.55 -16.37 10.27
CA GLN A 49 6.57 -17.37 9.20
C GLN A 49 7.75 -18.34 9.31
N PHE A 50 8.95 -17.85 9.63
CA PHE A 50 10.13 -18.70 9.77
C PHE A 50 10.00 -19.66 10.95
N ASN A 51 9.28 -19.24 11.99
CA ASN A 51 8.94 -20.09 13.14
C ASN A 51 7.73 -21.01 12.88
N GLY A 52 7.14 -20.99 11.68
CA GLY A 52 5.96 -21.81 11.34
C GLY A 52 4.66 -21.35 12.01
N GLN A 53 4.62 -20.18 12.63
CA GLN A 53 3.42 -19.62 13.28
C GLN A 53 2.46 -19.02 12.25
N LEU A 54 2.98 -18.58 11.10
CA LEU A 54 2.20 -18.10 9.97
C LEU A 54 2.57 -18.86 8.70
N PRO A 55 1.64 -19.02 7.74
CA PRO A 55 1.95 -19.59 6.44
C PRO A 55 3.04 -18.78 5.73
N LEU A 56 4.07 -19.48 5.25
CA LEU A 56 5.16 -18.88 4.50
C LEU A 56 4.65 -18.37 3.14
N GLN A 57 4.70 -17.06 2.92
CA GLN A 57 4.33 -16.37 1.68
C GLN A 57 5.21 -15.12 1.52
N PRO A 58 5.55 -14.70 0.29
CA PRO A 58 6.32 -13.49 0.03
C PRO A 58 5.49 -12.24 0.25
N HIS A 59 6.21 -11.16 0.55
CA HIS A 59 5.65 -9.87 0.98
C HIS A 59 6.08 -8.72 0.06
N ILE A 60 6.40 -9.02 -1.20
CA ILE A 60 6.84 -8.00 -2.17
C ILE A 60 5.72 -6.98 -2.37
N PHE A 61 4.47 -7.43 -2.49
CA PHE A 61 3.31 -6.57 -2.63
C PHE A 61 2.42 -6.63 -1.39
N ARG A 62 2.16 -5.47 -0.79
CA ARG A 62 1.33 -5.33 0.40
C ARG A 62 0.35 -4.16 0.26
N PRO A 63 -0.83 -4.22 0.90
CA PRO A 63 -1.28 -5.25 1.86
C PRO A 63 -1.63 -6.59 1.19
N LEU A 64 -1.51 -7.69 1.95
CA LEU A 64 -1.77 -9.04 1.45
C LEU A 64 -2.63 -9.82 2.43
N PHE A 65 -3.81 -10.28 2.00
CA PHE A 65 -4.72 -11.01 2.87
C PHE A 65 -4.28 -12.46 3.05
N HIS A 66 -4.56 -13.02 4.22
CA HIS A 66 -4.34 -14.44 4.46
C HIS A 66 -5.43 -15.28 3.79
N LYS A 67 -5.09 -16.52 3.42
CA LYS A 67 -6.10 -17.49 3.03
C LYS A 67 -6.92 -17.84 4.27
N THR A 68 -8.24 -17.72 4.15
CA THR A 68 -9.19 -18.12 5.18
C THR A 68 -10.30 -18.92 4.53
N ASP A 69 -10.79 -19.96 5.20
CA ASP A 69 -11.93 -20.76 4.75
C ASP A 69 -13.25 -20.26 5.35
N LEU A 70 -13.16 -19.54 6.49
CA LEU A 70 -14.28 -18.88 7.16
C LEU A 70 -14.08 -17.35 7.16
N PRO A 71 -15.15 -16.55 7.34
CA PRO A 71 -14.98 -15.12 7.55
C PRO A 71 -14.08 -14.83 8.76
N ALA A 72 -12.96 -14.15 8.53
CA ALA A 72 -12.05 -13.65 9.54
C ALA A 72 -12.29 -12.16 9.76
N PHE A 73 -12.25 -11.73 11.01
CA PHE A 73 -12.45 -10.35 11.41
C PHE A 73 -11.29 -9.90 12.31
N SER A 74 -10.82 -8.68 12.12
CA SER A 74 -9.82 -8.06 12.96
C SER A 74 -10.22 -6.64 13.34
N PHE A 75 -10.02 -6.34 14.62
CA PHE A 75 -10.18 -5.03 15.21
C PHE A 75 -8.80 -4.59 15.73
N THR A 76 -8.37 -3.37 15.39
CA THR A 76 -7.09 -2.84 15.86
C THR A 76 -7.26 -1.37 16.26
N LEU A 77 -7.04 -1.09 17.54
CA LEU A 77 -6.92 0.27 18.05
C LEU A 77 -5.44 0.64 18.11
N ARG A 78 -5.06 1.77 17.52
CA ARG A 78 -3.71 2.35 17.60
C ARG A 78 -3.80 3.67 18.33
N ASN A 79 -2.90 3.87 19.28
CA ASN A 79 -2.69 5.14 19.96
C ASN A 79 -1.19 5.31 20.11
N GLU A 80 -0.63 6.28 19.39
CA GLU A 80 0.81 6.48 19.22
C GLU A 80 1.11 7.94 19.59
N SER A 81 2.10 8.14 20.47
CA SER A 81 2.61 9.48 20.82
C SER A 81 4.05 9.59 20.35
N TYR A 82 4.35 10.70 19.69
CA TYR A 82 5.63 10.97 19.05
C TYR A 82 6.24 12.25 19.62
N TYR A 83 7.56 12.21 19.80
CA TYR A 83 8.39 13.37 20.06
C TYR A 83 9.48 13.43 19.01
N ASN A 84 9.58 14.55 18.30
CA ASN A 84 10.61 14.82 17.32
C ASN A 84 11.27 16.16 17.65
N ASP A 85 12.59 16.20 17.79
CA ASP A 85 13.34 17.44 18.02
C ASP A 85 14.10 17.95 16.78
N ASN A 86 14.02 17.20 15.68
CA ASN A 86 14.79 17.39 14.46
C ASN A 86 13.87 17.54 13.21
N ALA A 87 14.39 17.22 12.02
CA ALA A 87 13.66 17.28 10.76
C ALA A 87 12.41 16.37 10.76
N PRO A 88 11.34 16.78 10.06
CA PRO A 88 10.09 16.01 9.99
C PRO A 88 10.25 14.64 9.34
N ASN A 89 9.31 13.74 9.65
CA ASN A 89 8.95 12.55 8.86
C ASN A 89 10.14 11.74 8.30
N GLN A 90 10.96 11.15 9.16
CA GLN A 90 12.14 10.39 8.73
C GLN A 90 11.82 8.99 8.18
N GLU A 91 10.60 8.50 8.39
CA GLU A 91 10.20 7.12 8.10
C GLU A 91 8.95 7.08 7.22
N ASN A 92 8.70 5.95 6.57
CA ASN A 92 7.51 5.78 5.73
C ASN A 92 6.26 5.53 6.61
N MET A 93 5.58 6.61 6.97
CA MET A 93 4.48 6.56 7.95
C MET A 93 3.10 7.00 7.42
N ASP A 94 2.94 7.25 6.12
CA ASP A 94 1.68 7.60 5.45
C ASP A 94 1.12 8.93 5.98
N VAL A 95 -0.14 9.02 6.40
CA VAL A 95 -0.77 10.22 6.96
C VAL A 95 -0.13 10.69 8.27
N ARG A 96 0.74 9.87 8.87
CA ARG A 96 1.51 10.19 10.09
C ARG A 96 2.78 10.96 9.73
N TYR A 97 2.58 12.12 9.13
CA TYR A 97 3.65 13.11 9.08
C TYR A 97 3.79 13.70 10.49
N PHE A 98 5.01 13.78 11.02
CA PHE A 98 5.27 14.41 12.31
C PHE A 98 6.37 15.45 12.16
N SER A 99 5.99 16.72 12.36
CA SER A 99 6.94 17.81 12.47
C SER A 99 7.72 17.78 13.78
N LYS A 100 8.65 18.72 13.94
CA LYS A 100 9.28 18.99 15.23
C LYS A 100 8.23 19.31 16.29
N GLY A 101 8.36 18.69 17.47
CA GLY A 101 7.48 18.83 18.62
C GLY A 101 6.84 17.51 19.05
N LEU A 102 5.74 17.65 19.78
CA LEU A 102 4.90 16.54 20.19
C LEU A 102 3.76 16.34 19.19
N ALA A 103 3.46 15.08 18.90
CA ALA A 103 2.33 14.69 18.09
C ALA A 103 1.67 13.42 18.63
N ASN A 104 0.36 13.30 18.42
CA ASN A 104 -0.42 12.11 18.76
C ASN A 104 -1.16 11.62 17.52
N PHE A 105 -1.22 10.30 17.36
CA PHE A 105 -1.96 9.62 16.32
C PHE A 105 -2.85 8.55 16.95
N THR A 106 -4.14 8.57 16.62
CA THR A 106 -5.09 7.55 17.03
C THR A 106 -5.81 7.03 15.80
N SER A 107 -5.89 5.71 15.64
CA SER A 107 -6.70 5.09 14.60
C SER A 107 -7.44 3.86 15.08
N LEU A 108 -8.54 3.58 14.40
CA LEU A 108 -9.35 2.38 14.61
C LEU A 108 -9.48 1.65 13.30
N GLN A 109 -8.86 0.49 13.16
CA GLN A 109 -8.98 -0.36 11.98
C GLN A 109 -9.99 -1.49 12.22
N LEU A 110 -10.94 -1.59 11.31
CA LEU A 110 -11.80 -2.76 11.15
C LEU A 110 -11.42 -3.43 9.84
N ALA A 111 -11.14 -4.72 9.86
CA ALA A 111 -10.93 -5.48 8.65
C ALA A 111 -11.67 -6.81 8.70
N LEU A 112 -12.19 -7.21 7.54
CA LEU A 112 -12.93 -8.43 7.32
C LEU A 112 -12.39 -9.11 6.07
N ASN A 113 -12.21 -10.42 6.14
CA ASN A 113 -11.75 -11.24 5.03
C ASN A 113 -12.63 -12.49 4.96
N SER A 114 -13.18 -12.78 3.80
CA SER A 114 -14.02 -13.96 3.57
C SER A 114 -13.67 -14.61 2.24
N ASN A 115 -14.38 -15.66 1.85
CA ASN A 115 -14.17 -16.27 0.53
C ASN A 115 -14.61 -15.39 -0.64
N TYR A 116 -15.51 -14.44 -0.39
CA TYR A 116 -16.21 -13.65 -1.41
C TYR A 116 -15.92 -12.16 -1.37
N PHE A 117 -15.46 -11.66 -0.23
CA PHE A 117 -15.28 -10.24 0.01
C PHE A 117 -14.20 -9.97 1.06
N SER A 118 -13.41 -8.94 0.81
CA SER A 118 -12.41 -8.39 1.73
C SER A 118 -12.65 -6.90 1.92
N PHE A 119 -12.48 -6.44 3.16
CA PHE A 119 -12.77 -5.08 3.56
C PHE A 119 -11.78 -4.57 4.60
N ILE A 120 -11.39 -3.30 4.47
CA ILE A 120 -10.65 -2.56 5.48
C ILE A 120 -11.27 -1.17 5.59
N VAL A 121 -11.44 -0.68 6.80
CA VAL A 121 -11.70 0.73 7.06
C VAL A 121 -10.92 1.16 8.29
N GLU A 122 -10.17 2.25 8.17
CA GLU A 122 -9.35 2.80 9.24
C GLU A 122 -9.54 4.31 9.34
N PRO A 123 -10.56 4.80 10.06
CA PRO A 123 -10.60 6.19 10.50
C PRO A 123 -9.41 6.51 11.41
N TYR A 124 -8.91 7.74 11.31
CA TYR A 124 -7.84 8.24 12.17
C TYR A 124 -8.08 9.70 12.57
N ILE A 125 -7.42 10.09 13.66
CA ILE A 125 -7.28 11.46 14.12
C ILE A 125 -5.81 11.68 14.48
N THR A 126 -5.24 12.81 14.08
CA THR A 126 -3.93 13.29 14.51
C THR A 126 -4.04 14.64 15.20
N GLN A 127 -3.13 14.85 16.14
CA GLN A 127 -2.91 16.12 16.80
C GLN A 127 -1.42 16.41 16.72
N GLU A 128 -1.04 17.35 15.88
CA GLU A 128 0.35 17.77 15.74
C GLU A 128 0.45 19.29 15.65
N LYS A 129 1.57 19.83 16.13
CA LYS A 129 1.92 21.23 15.95
C LYS A 129 3.06 21.32 14.95
N PHE A 130 2.76 21.89 13.78
CA PHE A 130 3.73 22.13 12.71
C PHE A 130 4.72 23.24 13.09
N VAL A 131 5.70 22.92 13.93
CA VAL A 131 6.79 23.83 14.25
C VAL A 131 7.74 23.94 13.04
N PRO A 132 8.06 25.16 12.58
CA PRO A 132 9.01 25.34 11.49
C PRO A 132 10.38 24.73 11.82
N VAL A 133 10.96 24.04 10.85
CA VAL A 133 12.36 23.60 10.90
C VAL A 133 13.15 24.28 9.80
N GLN A 134 14.46 24.42 9.99
CA GLN A 134 15.35 24.96 8.96
C GLN A 134 15.42 23.97 7.79
N SER A 135 14.82 24.35 6.66
CA SER A 135 14.87 23.54 5.44
C SER A 135 16.27 23.55 4.85
N ILE A 136 16.76 22.38 4.47
CA ILE A 136 18.01 22.22 3.72
C ILE A 136 17.70 22.51 2.24
N SER A 137 18.40 23.49 1.65
CA SER A 137 18.31 23.74 0.22
C SER A 137 18.99 22.61 -0.55
N ARG A 138 18.29 22.04 -1.53
CA ARG A 138 18.78 20.93 -2.35
C ARG A 138 18.45 21.19 -3.82
N PRO A 139 19.24 20.62 -4.76
CA PRO A 139 18.88 20.59 -6.17
C PRO A 139 17.47 20.02 -6.37
N ASP A 140 16.77 20.46 -7.42
CA ASP A 140 15.34 20.20 -7.62
C ASP A 140 14.94 18.72 -7.46
N VAL A 141 15.73 17.79 -7.99
CA VAL A 141 15.46 16.33 -7.89
C VAL A 141 15.48 15.80 -6.46
N PHE A 142 16.18 16.47 -5.54
CA PHE A 142 16.26 16.13 -4.12
C PHE A 142 15.48 17.13 -3.23
N SER A 143 14.70 18.03 -3.82
CA SER A 143 13.91 19.03 -3.08
C SER A 143 12.70 18.45 -2.35
N LYS A 144 12.32 17.21 -2.68
CA LYS A 144 11.11 16.52 -2.19
C LYS A 144 11.38 15.34 -1.25
N LEU A 145 12.57 15.28 -0.66
CA LEU A 145 12.92 14.27 0.35
C LEU A 145 12.07 14.40 1.64
N ASN A 146 12.03 13.33 2.42
CA ASN A 146 11.09 13.16 3.54
C ASN A 146 11.31 14.15 4.69
N ASP A 147 12.53 14.68 4.82
CA ASP A 147 12.96 15.57 5.88
C ASP A 147 12.62 17.06 5.65
N ARG A 148 11.90 17.37 4.56
CA ARG A 148 11.48 18.74 4.25
C ARG A 148 10.25 19.16 5.07
N SER A 149 10.17 20.45 5.39
CA SER A 149 8.92 21.03 5.87
C SER A 149 7.85 21.05 4.76
N LEU A 150 6.62 20.71 5.12
CA LEU A 150 5.46 20.79 4.23
C LEU A 150 4.83 22.19 4.22
N ASN A 151 4.47 22.67 3.04
CA ASN A 151 3.65 23.87 2.88
C ASN A 151 2.22 23.61 3.38
N SER A 152 1.46 24.66 3.71
CA SER A 152 0.09 24.51 4.25
C SER A 152 -0.86 23.69 3.36
N SER A 153 -0.68 23.71 2.04
CA SER A 153 -1.46 22.90 1.09
C SER A 153 -1.03 21.43 1.01
N GLU A 154 0.17 21.11 1.49
CA GLU A 154 0.75 19.76 1.46
C GLU A 154 0.54 19.01 2.78
N LYS A 155 0.17 19.71 3.86
CA LYS A 155 -0.03 19.12 5.18
C LYS A 155 -1.18 18.11 5.17
N PRO A 156 -1.00 16.90 5.73
CA PRO A 156 -2.09 15.95 5.90
C PRO A 156 -3.23 16.53 6.72
N ARG A 157 -4.44 16.02 6.50
CA ARG A 157 -5.58 16.38 7.34
C ARG A 157 -5.43 15.73 8.71
N ASN A 158 -5.83 16.46 9.75
CA ASN A 158 -5.84 15.98 11.14
C ASN A 158 -6.86 14.85 11.40
N SER A 159 -7.71 14.53 10.43
CA SER A 159 -8.62 13.39 10.52
C SER A 159 -9.06 12.93 9.14
N GLY A 160 -9.54 11.70 9.07
CA GLY A 160 -10.08 11.12 7.85
C GLY A 160 -10.01 9.61 7.88
N PHE A 161 -10.00 9.00 6.69
CA PHE A 161 -9.75 7.58 6.54
C PHE A 161 -8.35 7.36 5.99
N ARG A 162 -7.55 6.62 6.75
CA ARG A 162 -6.16 6.28 6.44
C ARG A 162 -6.08 5.14 5.43
N ASN A 163 -6.89 4.11 5.64
CA ASN A 163 -6.91 2.92 4.81
C ASN A 163 -8.35 2.46 4.61
N THR A 164 -8.82 2.46 3.36
CA THR A 164 -10.10 1.89 2.97
C THR A 164 -9.92 0.93 1.81
N LEU A 165 -10.45 -0.27 1.96
CA LEU A 165 -10.44 -1.30 0.95
C LEU A 165 -11.81 -1.96 0.90
N ALA A 166 -12.35 -2.16 -0.30
CA ALA A 166 -13.51 -3.00 -0.53
C ALA A 166 -13.25 -3.81 -1.80
N PHE A 167 -13.19 -5.14 -1.68
CA PHE A 167 -12.77 -6.01 -2.78
C PHE A 167 -13.66 -7.24 -2.82
N ILE A 168 -14.37 -7.42 -3.94
CA ILE A 168 -15.20 -8.59 -4.20
C ILE A 168 -14.33 -9.58 -4.95
N HIS A 169 -14.27 -10.82 -4.50
CA HIS A 169 -13.36 -11.80 -5.07
C HIS A 169 -13.85 -13.22 -4.89
N TYR A 170 -13.50 -14.11 -5.80
CA TYR A 170 -13.67 -15.55 -5.60
C TYR A 170 -12.29 -16.18 -5.46
N LYS A 171 -12.07 -16.91 -4.35
CA LYS A 171 -10.78 -17.56 -4.04
C LYS A 171 -9.56 -16.60 -4.04
N GLY A 172 -9.79 -15.30 -3.89
CA GLY A 172 -8.76 -14.26 -3.84
C GLY A 172 -8.55 -13.49 -5.14
N ILE A 173 -9.21 -13.88 -6.24
CA ILE A 173 -9.19 -13.16 -7.52
C ILE A 173 -10.47 -12.35 -7.66
N GLY A 174 -10.36 -11.07 -8.03
CA GLY A 174 -11.53 -10.22 -8.17
C GLY A 174 -11.21 -8.77 -8.50
N PHE A 175 -12.06 -7.88 -8.04
CA PHE A 175 -11.95 -6.44 -8.27
C PHE A 175 -12.49 -5.64 -7.10
N GLY A 176 -12.12 -4.36 -7.03
CA GLY A 176 -12.60 -3.47 -5.99
C GLY A 176 -11.96 -2.10 -5.99
N TRP A 177 -12.01 -1.46 -4.83
CA TRP A 177 -11.44 -0.15 -4.58
C TRP A 177 -10.50 -0.19 -3.39
N HIS A 178 -9.40 0.55 -3.51
CA HIS A 178 -8.44 0.71 -2.43
C HIS A 178 -7.94 2.15 -2.37
N LYS A 179 -8.09 2.79 -1.21
CA LYS A 179 -7.46 4.05 -0.84
C LYS A 179 -6.69 3.82 0.46
N GLY A 180 -5.39 3.60 0.36
CA GLY A 180 -4.57 3.44 1.55
C GLY A 180 -3.15 3.02 1.20
N ASN A 181 -2.43 2.60 2.23
CA ASN A 181 -1.02 2.25 2.11
C ASN A 181 -0.77 1.08 1.19
N ARG A 182 0.26 1.23 0.38
CA ARG A 182 0.79 0.20 -0.49
C ARG A 182 2.30 0.13 -0.32
N TRP A 183 2.83 -1.07 -0.48
CA TRP A 183 4.26 -1.29 -0.53
C TRP A 183 4.54 -2.29 -1.65
N TRP A 184 5.27 -1.84 -2.67
CA TRP A 184 5.58 -2.64 -3.86
C TRP A 184 7.08 -2.79 -4.01
N GLY A 185 7.65 -3.73 -3.27
CA GLY A 185 9.06 -4.05 -3.31
C GLY A 185 9.49 -4.88 -2.11
N PRO A 186 10.61 -5.61 -2.22
CA PRO A 186 11.12 -6.46 -1.15
C PRO A 186 11.85 -5.68 -0.05
N GLY A 187 12.17 -4.40 -0.29
CA GLY A 187 12.89 -3.56 0.66
C GLY A 187 12.10 -3.26 1.94
N ILE A 188 12.84 -2.92 2.99
CA ILE A 188 12.31 -2.61 4.34
C ILE A 188 12.16 -1.10 4.52
N HIS A 189 13.19 -0.33 4.20
CA HIS A 189 13.19 1.13 4.37
C HIS A 189 12.76 1.88 3.11
N SER A 190 12.86 1.26 1.94
CA SER A 190 12.46 1.86 0.67
C SER A 190 12.06 0.79 -0.35
N SER A 191 11.35 1.25 -1.37
CA SER A 191 11.07 0.54 -2.62
C SER A 191 11.29 1.54 -3.75
N LEU A 192 11.77 1.09 -4.91
CA LEU A 192 11.97 1.97 -6.07
C LEU A 192 10.64 2.32 -6.78
N GLN A 193 9.53 1.71 -6.40
CA GLN A 193 8.25 1.85 -7.10
C GLN A 193 7.18 2.52 -6.27
N MET A 194 6.85 1.93 -5.11
CA MET A 194 5.77 2.43 -4.26
C MET A 194 6.07 2.10 -2.80
N THR A 195 6.17 3.16 -1.99
CA THR A 195 6.24 3.08 -0.53
C THR A 195 4.98 3.67 0.09
N ASN A 196 4.84 3.53 1.41
CA ASN A 196 3.79 4.17 2.19
C ASN A 196 4.24 5.53 2.77
N ASN A 197 5.12 6.25 2.08
CA ASN A 197 5.62 7.54 2.56
C ASN A 197 4.65 8.71 2.36
N THR A 198 3.66 8.54 1.50
CA THR A 198 2.63 9.55 1.22
C THR A 198 1.25 8.98 1.43
N GLN A 199 0.25 9.87 1.52
CA GLN A 199 -1.14 9.47 1.68
C GLN A 199 -1.60 8.60 0.51
N GLY A 200 -2.27 7.49 0.82
CA GLY A 200 -2.91 6.64 -0.18
C GLY A 200 -3.96 7.39 -1.02
N PHE A 201 -3.94 7.16 -2.33
CA PHE A 201 -4.93 7.68 -3.28
C PHE A 201 -5.99 6.62 -3.62
N PRO A 202 -7.24 7.02 -3.87
CA PRO A 202 -8.29 6.08 -4.25
C PRO A 202 -8.00 5.49 -5.62
N ALA A 203 -8.03 4.17 -5.73
CA ALA A 203 -7.84 3.48 -7.00
C ALA A 203 -8.82 2.32 -7.15
N GLN A 204 -9.17 2.01 -8.39
CA GLN A 204 -9.78 0.76 -8.78
C GLN A 204 -8.68 -0.29 -8.90
N ILE A 205 -8.95 -1.50 -8.42
CA ILE A 205 -8.00 -2.60 -8.47
C ILE A 205 -8.67 -3.87 -9.02
N ILE A 206 -7.93 -4.63 -9.81
CA ILE A 206 -8.36 -5.90 -10.40
C ILE A 206 -7.19 -6.89 -10.29
N GLY A 207 -7.45 -8.12 -9.86
CA GLY A 207 -6.42 -9.15 -9.73
C GLY A 207 -6.55 -9.92 -8.43
N THR A 208 -5.43 -10.16 -7.75
CA THR A 208 -5.35 -10.98 -6.55
C THR A 208 -5.20 -10.13 -5.29
N ILE A 209 -5.93 -10.47 -4.23
CA ILE A 209 -5.79 -9.84 -2.91
C ILE A 209 -4.98 -10.67 -1.90
N LYS A 210 -4.70 -11.91 -2.27
CA LYS A 210 -3.85 -12.89 -1.58
C LYS A 210 -3.07 -13.69 -2.60
N GLU A 211 -1.98 -14.32 -2.20
CA GLU A 211 -1.25 -15.22 -3.07
C GLU A 211 -2.11 -16.45 -3.42
N ILE A 212 -2.14 -16.81 -4.71
CA ILE A 212 -2.82 -18.00 -5.22
C ILE A 212 -1.80 -19.13 -5.31
N ARG A 213 -2.08 -20.23 -4.60
CA ARG A 213 -1.20 -21.42 -4.58
C ARG A 213 -1.64 -22.49 -5.55
N LEU A 214 -0.70 -22.94 -6.37
CA LEU A 214 -0.83 -24.03 -7.34
C LEU A 214 0.34 -24.98 -7.15
N GLY A 215 0.15 -25.99 -6.29
CA GLY A 215 1.23 -26.90 -5.87
C GLY A 215 2.40 -26.14 -5.25
N SER A 216 3.60 -26.37 -5.76
CA SER A 216 4.83 -25.68 -5.33
C SER A 216 4.96 -24.26 -5.88
N PHE A 217 3.96 -23.72 -6.58
CA PHE A 217 4.01 -22.36 -7.12
C PHE A 217 3.00 -21.43 -6.43
N GLY A 218 3.38 -20.16 -6.30
CA GLY A 218 2.55 -19.06 -5.83
C GLY A 218 2.47 -17.96 -6.88
N LEU A 219 1.28 -17.40 -7.08
CA LEU A 219 1.01 -16.35 -8.04
C LEU A 219 0.35 -15.16 -7.36
N TYR A 220 0.79 -13.97 -7.72
CA TYR A 220 0.14 -12.71 -7.37
C TYR A 220 0.15 -11.80 -8.60
N GLY A 221 -0.96 -11.12 -8.85
CA GLY A 221 -1.10 -10.16 -9.94
C GLY A 221 -2.10 -9.08 -9.56
N LEU A 222 -1.74 -7.81 -9.68
CA LEU A 222 -2.64 -6.69 -9.34
C LEU A 222 -2.50 -5.57 -10.37
N TYR A 223 -3.58 -5.32 -11.08
CA TYR A 223 -3.79 -4.12 -11.89
C TYR A 223 -4.42 -3.02 -11.02
N THR A 224 -3.90 -1.81 -11.11
CA THR A 224 -4.43 -0.64 -10.39
C THR A 224 -4.65 0.51 -11.37
N PHE A 225 -5.78 1.20 -11.25
CA PHE A 225 -6.10 2.38 -12.04
C PHE A 225 -6.69 3.48 -11.17
N THR A 226 -6.27 4.72 -11.39
CA THR A 226 -6.88 5.89 -10.78
C THR A 226 -6.83 7.11 -11.68
N LYS A 227 -7.79 8.01 -11.47
CA LYS A 227 -7.71 9.39 -11.90
C LYS A 227 -7.26 10.22 -10.69
N ILE A 228 -6.03 10.74 -10.74
CA ILE A 228 -5.37 11.37 -9.59
C ILE A 228 -5.96 12.74 -9.25
N ASN A 229 -6.59 13.40 -10.22
CA ASN A 229 -7.20 14.71 -10.03
C ASN A 229 -8.66 14.77 -10.49
N GLU A 230 -9.37 15.81 -10.04
CA GLU A 230 -10.78 16.03 -10.39
C GLU A 230 -10.95 16.72 -11.76
N ARG A 231 -9.85 17.08 -12.43
CA ARG A 231 -9.88 17.80 -13.72
C ARG A 231 -10.32 16.89 -14.86
N SER A 232 -10.86 17.46 -15.93
CA SER A 232 -11.31 16.74 -17.13
C SER A 232 -10.53 17.16 -18.38
N GLY A 233 -10.71 16.41 -19.48
CA GLY A 233 -10.06 16.66 -20.75
C GLY A 233 -8.53 16.62 -20.64
N ILE A 234 -7.86 17.55 -21.33
CA ILE A 234 -6.39 17.64 -21.38
C ILE A 234 -5.72 17.83 -20.01
N HIS A 235 -6.47 18.22 -18.98
CA HIS A 235 -5.93 18.42 -17.64
C HIS A 235 -6.13 17.22 -16.70
N ALA A 236 -6.86 16.19 -17.14
CA ALA A 236 -7.04 14.96 -16.37
C ALA A 236 -5.70 14.22 -16.26
N LYS A 237 -5.37 13.77 -15.04
CA LYS A 237 -4.18 12.98 -14.75
C LYS A 237 -4.56 11.60 -14.27
N TYR A 238 -3.84 10.59 -14.74
CA TYR A 238 -4.14 9.19 -14.45
C TYR A 238 -2.89 8.47 -13.96
N PHE A 239 -3.10 7.51 -13.08
CA PHE A 239 -2.08 6.54 -12.70
C PHE A 239 -2.57 5.13 -12.95
N THR A 240 -1.72 4.35 -13.61
CA THR A 240 -2.01 2.97 -13.99
C THR A 240 -0.82 2.11 -13.65
N SER A 241 -1.07 0.94 -13.06
CA SER A 241 -0.01 -0.02 -12.77
C SER A 241 -0.42 -1.46 -12.96
N ILE A 242 0.59 -2.29 -13.19
CA ILE A 242 0.50 -3.74 -13.08
C ILE A 242 1.65 -4.25 -12.22
N ASN A 243 1.29 -5.08 -11.25
CA ASN A 243 2.22 -5.75 -10.36
C ASN A 243 2.05 -7.24 -10.56
N GLY A 244 3.15 -8.00 -10.61
CA GLY A 244 3.11 -9.44 -10.74
C GLY A 244 4.21 -10.11 -9.94
N GLN A 245 3.92 -11.28 -9.39
CA GLN A 245 4.89 -12.12 -8.69
C GLN A 245 4.61 -13.60 -8.97
N LEU A 246 5.70 -14.33 -9.21
CA LEU A 246 5.75 -15.78 -9.27
C LEU A 246 6.72 -16.27 -8.19
N SER A 247 6.28 -17.26 -7.42
CA SER A 247 7.05 -17.83 -6.33
C SER A 247 7.11 -19.34 -6.45
N TRP A 248 8.27 -19.93 -6.17
CA TRP A 248 8.48 -21.36 -6.12
C TRP A 248 8.86 -21.78 -4.70
N TYR A 249 8.19 -22.80 -4.19
CA TYR A 249 8.30 -23.34 -2.83
C TYR A 249 8.99 -24.70 -2.88
N GLY A 250 10.31 -24.67 -2.74
CA GLY A 250 11.16 -25.84 -2.61
C GLY A 250 11.92 -25.84 -1.28
N PRO A 251 13.19 -26.30 -1.27
CA PRO A 251 14.07 -26.22 -0.09
C PRO A 251 14.31 -24.78 0.42
N PHE A 252 14.10 -23.80 -0.47
CA PHE A 252 14.01 -22.37 -0.19
C PHE A 252 12.85 -21.81 -1.02
N VAL A 253 12.40 -20.60 -0.70
CA VAL A 253 11.41 -19.90 -1.52
C VAL A 253 12.13 -18.93 -2.44
N LEU A 254 12.01 -19.17 -3.74
CA LEU A 254 12.41 -18.23 -4.77
C LEU A 254 11.19 -17.42 -5.17
N SER A 255 11.28 -16.09 -5.17
CA SER A 255 10.23 -15.24 -5.74
C SER A 255 10.82 -14.26 -6.73
N LEU A 256 10.19 -14.22 -7.90
CA LEU A 256 10.42 -13.23 -8.93
C LEU A 256 9.20 -12.32 -8.97
N GLY A 257 9.41 -11.02 -9.08
CA GLY A 257 8.30 -10.10 -9.27
C GLY A 257 8.66 -8.97 -10.22
N PHE A 258 7.63 -8.23 -10.61
CA PHE A 258 7.80 -6.98 -11.35
C PHE A 258 6.68 -5.99 -11.01
N SER A 259 6.97 -4.72 -11.18
CA SER A 259 6.01 -3.63 -11.10
C SER A 259 6.25 -2.70 -12.27
N ARG A 260 5.21 -2.36 -13.01
CA ARG A 260 5.23 -1.35 -14.07
C ARG A 260 4.18 -0.31 -13.74
N ASN A 261 4.55 0.96 -13.84
CA ASN A 261 3.70 2.09 -13.48
C ASN A 261 3.77 3.18 -14.54
N TYR A 262 2.66 3.88 -14.72
CA TYR A 262 2.55 5.05 -15.58
C TYR A 262 1.84 6.19 -14.85
N LEU A 263 2.36 7.40 -15.02
CA LEU A 263 1.66 8.65 -14.75
C LEU A 263 1.42 9.36 -16.09
N THR A 264 0.14 9.53 -16.47
CA THR A 264 -0.24 10.01 -17.81
C THR A 264 -1.23 11.17 -17.75
N GLY A 265 -1.34 11.89 -18.86
CA GLY A 265 -2.26 13.02 -19.03
C GLY A 265 -1.75 14.33 -18.41
N GLY A 266 -2.66 15.30 -18.24
CA GLY A 266 -2.35 16.61 -17.67
C GLY A 266 -1.67 17.59 -18.62
N MET A 267 -1.52 17.24 -19.90
CA MET A 267 -0.91 18.07 -20.93
C MET A 267 -1.54 17.84 -22.31
N LYS A 268 -1.29 18.79 -23.22
CA LYS A 268 -1.67 18.67 -24.64
C LYS A 268 -0.60 17.87 -25.38
N LEU A 269 -1.01 16.86 -26.14
CA LEU A 269 -0.12 16.06 -26.96
C LEU A 269 0.11 16.66 -28.34
N SER A 270 1.24 16.31 -28.94
CA SER A 270 1.56 16.58 -30.34
C SER A 270 0.48 15.96 -31.25
N GLY A 271 0.22 16.56 -32.41
CA GLY A 271 -0.74 16.01 -33.38
C GLY A 271 -2.22 16.18 -33.05
N GLY A 272 -2.57 16.78 -31.90
CA GLY A 272 -3.97 17.04 -31.54
C GLY A 272 -4.70 15.86 -30.90
N TYR A 273 -3.99 14.74 -30.68
CA TYR A 273 -4.52 13.57 -29.98
C TYR A 273 -4.97 13.95 -28.56
N GLN A 274 -6.15 13.47 -28.16
CA GLN A 274 -6.68 13.68 -26.81
C GLN A 274 -6.51 12.43 -25.99
N TRP A 275 -5.61 12.46 -25.01
CA TRP A 275 -5.41 11.36 -24.07
C TRP A 275 -6.65 11.14 -23.21
N THR A 276 -7.24 9.96 -23.31
CA THR A 276 -8.46 9.59 -22.60
C THR A 276 -8.18 8.65 -21.43
N GLU A 277 -9.19 8.47 -20.57
CA GLU A 277 -9.17 7.44 -19.55
C GLU A 277 -9.01 6.01 -20.13
N LYS A 278 -9.52 5.76 -21.34
CA LYS A 278 -9.37 4.46 -22.00
C LYS A 278 -7.91 4.20 -22.35
N ASP A 279 -7.23 5.21 -22.88
CA ASP A 279 -5.81 5.12 -23.24
C ASP A 279 -4.96 4.91 -21.98
N ALA A 280 -5.23 5.69 -20.94
CA ALA A 280 -4.58 5.54 -19.64
C ALA A 280 -4.76 4.14 -19.02
N LYS A 281 -5.91 3.48 -19.21
CA LYS A 281 -6.12 2.10 -18.72
C LYS A 281 -5.32 1.06 -19.52
N ASN A 282 -5.14 1.31 -20.82
CA ASN A 282 -4.55 0.34 -21.74
C ASN A 282 -3.03 0.47 -21.88
N ILE A 283 -2.46 1.64 -21.58
CA ILE A 283 -1.02 1.93 -21.73
C ILE A 283 -0.11 0.88 -21.10
N ILE A 284 -0.54 0.27 -19.99
CA ILE A 284 0.25 -0.72 -19.27
C ILE A 284 0.54 -2.00 -20.09
N PHE A 285 -0.30 -2.28 -21.09
CA PHE A 285 -0.20 -3.44 -21.97
C PHE A 285 0.55 -3.15 -23.26
N GLU A 286 0.99 -1.91 -23.47
CA GLU A 286 1.81 -1.54 -24.63
C GLU A 286 3.22 -2.12 -24.52
N GLY A 287 3.93 -2.12 -25.66
CA GLY A 287 5.31 -2.56 -25.72
C GLY A 287 6.20 -1.82 -24.72
N ILE A 288 7.25 -2.50 -24.24
CA ILE A 288 8.24 -1.93 -23.30
C ILE A 288 9.31 -1.14 -24.06
N PHE A 289 9.40 -1.31 -25.38
CA PHE A 289 10.45 -0.72 -26.20
C PHE A 289 9.91 0.41 -27.07
N ILE A 290 10.68 1.49 -27.20
CA ILE A 290 10.38 2.65 -28.07
C ILE A 290 10.05 2.18 -29.50
N LYS A 291 10.77 1.17 -30.02
CA LYS A 291 10.51 0.62 -31.36
C LYS A 291 9.09 0.09 -31.55
N ASN A 292 8.44 -0.38 -30.47
CA ASN A 292 7.07 -0.89 -30.51
C ASN A 292 6.03 0.25 -30.41
N LEU A 293 6.49 1.46 -30.13
CA LEU A 293 5.66 2.64 -29.92
C LEU A 293 5.74 3.64 -31.08
N VAL A 294 6.63 3.43 -32.06
CA VAL A 294 6.86 4.36 -33.19
C VAL A 294 5.58 4.71 -33.96
N ASP A 295 4.67 3.75 -34.10
CA ASP A 295 3.42 3.91 -34.84
C ASP A 295 2.27 4.47 -33.98
N GLN A 296 2.50 4.77 -32.70
CA GLN A 296 1.46 5.26 -31.80
C GLN A 296 1.24 6.76 -31.97
N GLU A 297 -0.01 7.17 -32.20
CA GLU A 297 -0.41 8.55 -32.55
C GLU A 297 -0.04 9.60 -31.48
N TYR A 298 0.11 9.19 -30.23
CA TYR A 298 0.48 10.07 -29.10
C TYR A 298 1.99 10.16 -28.85
N THR A 299 2.81 9.49 -29.68
CA THR A 299 4.27 9.47 -29.54
C THR A 299 4.95 10.28 -30.63
N VAL A 300 6.18 10.73 -30.38
CA VAL A 300 7.03 11.38 -31.38
C VAL A 300 8.29 10.53 -31.55
N GLY A 301 8.38 9.82 -32.67
CA GLY A 301 9.49 8.88 -32.91
C GLY A 301 9.52 7.70 -31.93
N GLY A 302 8.35 7.28 -31.43
CA GLY A 302 8.20 6.22 -30.42
C GLY A 302 8.47 6.66 -28.98
N HIS A 303 8.89 7.90 -28.75
CA HIS A 303 8.97 8.47 -27.41
C HIS A 303 7.60 9.01 -27.00
N ASP A 304 7.07 8.46 -25.90
CA ASP A 304 5.89 9.00 -25.24
C ASP A 304 6.26 10.11 -24.23
N MET A 305 5.26 10.88 -23.81
CA MET A 305 5.41 12.00 -22.88
C MET A 305 5.14 11.61 -21.42
N TRP A 306 5.03 10.30 -21.13
CA TRP A 306 4.52 9.80 -19.87
C TRP A 306 5.64 9.36 -18.96
N ASP A 307 5.50 9.65 -17.67
CA ASP A 307 6.46 9.14 -16.70
C ASP A 307 6.17 7.65 -16.48
N GLN A 308 7.16 6.82 -16.79
CA GLN A 308 7.10 5.38 -16.61
C GLN A 308 8.15 4.90 -15.64
N THR A 309 7.77 3.98 -14.78
CA THR A 309 8.73 3.21 -13.98
C THR A 309 8.49 1.71 -14.16
N LEU A 310 9.58 0.95 -14.18
CA LEU A 310 9.59 -0.50 -14.23
C LEU A 310 10.60 -1.01 -13.21
N SER A 311 10.20 -1.94 -12.35
CA SER A 311 11.11 -2.61 -11.44
C SER A 311 10.94 -4.12 -11.51
N GLY A 312 12.06 -4.83 -11.44
CA GLY A 312 12.14 -6.27 -11.28
C GLY A 312 12.69 -6.64 -9.91
N TYR A 313 12.13 -7.69 -9.31
CA TYR A 313 12.49 -8.16 -7.99
C TYR A 313 12.92 -9.62 -8.03
N VAL A 314 13.95 -9.96 -7.27
CA VAL A 314 14.31 -11.34 -6.95
C VAL A 314 14.44 -11.46 -5.45
N SER A 315 13.87 -12.49 -4.84
CA SER A 315 14.10 -12.81 -3.44
C SER A 315 14.28 -14.30 -3.22
N LEU A 316 15.22 -14.62 -2.32
CA LEU A 316 15.54 -15.96 -1.85
C LEU A 316 15.30 -16.01 -0.35
N THR A 317 14.39 -16.88 0.08
CA THR A 317 14.02 -17.00 1.50
C THR A 317 14.35 -18.41 1.99
N PHE A 318 15.13 -18.49 3.07
CA PHE A 318 15.56 -19.72 3.72
C PHE A 318 14.99 -19.76 5.16
N PRO A 319 13.73 -20.21 5.34
CA PRO A 319 13.04 -20.15 6.64
C PRO A 319 13.82 -20.84 7.76
N ASN A 320 14.36 -22.04 7.47
CA ASN A 320 15.12 -22.85 8.43
C ASN A 320 16.43 -22.18 8.89
N LYS A 321 16.91 -21.17 8.15
CA LYS A 321 18.11 -20.40 8.48
C LYS A 321 17.80 -19.00 9.01
N GLY A 322 16.53 -18.62 9.08
CA GLY A 322 16.11 -17.26 9.42
C GLY A 322 16.63 -16.20 8.45
N LEU A 323 16.91 -16.56 7.18
CA LEU A 323 17.59 -15.69 6.21
C LEU A 323 16.70 -15.36 5.01
N LYS A 324 16.67 -14.09 4.61
CA LYS A 324 16.07 -13.62 3.36
C LYS A 324 17.03 -12.68 2.65
N LEU A 325 17.28 -12.96 1.38
CA LEU A 325 18.08 -12.12 0.49
C LEU A 325 17.16 -11.58 -0.61
N TYR A 326 17.37 -10.34 -1.02
CA TYR A 326 16.62 -9.76 -2.13
C TYR A 326 17.48 -8.82 -2.97
N LEU A 327 17.05 -8.65 -4.21
CA LEU A 327 17.56 -7.67 -5.15
C LEU A 327 16.38 -7.00 -5.84
N GLU A 328 16.44 -5.68 -5.96
CA GLU A 328 15.49 -4.88 -6.72
C GLU A 328 16.27 -4.07 -7.75
N ILE A 329 15.83 -4.11 -9.00
CA ILE A 329 16.41 -3.32 -10.10
C ILE A 329 15.28 -2.54 -10.74
N GLY A 330 15.36 -1.22 -10.66
CA GLY A 330 14.39 -0.29 -11.23
C GLY A 330 14.98 0.49 -12.40
N GLN A 331 14.14 0.82 -13.37
CA GLN A 331 14.42 1.73 -14.47
C GLN A 331 13.25 2.68 -14.68
N ASN A 332 13.58 3.85 -15.20
CA ASN A 332 12.60 4.83 -15.67
C ASN A 332 12.64 4.87 -17.20
N ASP A 333 11.50 5.23 -17.78
CA ASP A 333 11.25 5.39 -19.22
C ASP A 333 11.48 4.14 -20.07
N ASN A 334 10.94 4.16 -21.30
CA ASN A 334 11.13 3.07 -22.25
C ASN A 334 12.55 3.07 -22.81
N ARG A 335 13.11 1.88 -22.97
CA ARG A 335 14.40 1.66 -23.65
C ARG A 335 14.20 1.50 -25.15
N MET A 336 15.23 1.78 -25.94
CA MET A 336 15.16 1.59 -27.39
C MET A 336 15.18 0.10 -27.74
N HIS A 337 16.03 -0.67 -27.04
CA HIS A 337 16.26 -2.10 -27.25
C HIS A 337 16.42 -2.89 -25.94
N PHE A 338 16.33 -4.22 -26.04
CA PHE A 338 16.58 -5.11 -24.88
C PHE A 338 18.03 -5.02 -24.40
N ALA A 339 18.99 -4.80 -25.31
CA ALA A 339 20.40 -4.65 -24.95
C ALA A 339 20.64 -3.47 -23.99
N ASP A 340 19.83 -2.41 -24.09
CA ASP A 340 19.90 -1.24 -23.21
C ASP A 340 19.51 -1.55 -21.76
N PHE A 341 18.94 -2.73 -21.47
CA PHE A 341 18.74 -3.18 -20.10
C PHE A 341 20.03 -3.75 -19.47
N LEU A 342 21.04 -4.08 -20.28
CA LEU A 342 22.28 -4.74 -19.86
C LEU A 342 23.53 -3.83 -19.93
N SER A 343 23.42 -2.67 -20.58
CA SER A 343 24.43 -1.61 -20.65
C SER A 343 24.13 -0.51 -19.64
#